data_AF-A0A969U5U3-F1
#
_entry.id   AF-A0A969U5U3-F1
#
_cell.length_a   1.000
_cell.length_b   1.000
_cell.length_c   1.000
_cell.angle_alpha   90.00
_cell.angle_beta   90.00
_cell.angle_gamma   90.00
#
_symmetry.space_group_name_H-M   'P 1'
#
loop_
_entity.id
_entity.type
_entity.pdbx_description
1 polymer ?
#
loop_
_entity_poly.entity_id
_entity_poly.type
_entity_poly.pdbx_seq_one_letter_code
_entity_poly.pdbx_strand_id
1 'polypeptide(L)'
;MISSELVFVQLAQQSSYVCIVELAMMLETSVSEVRHSLKELGDRVEGNDNDEWRVIKNIIPERILSESEKAERDDLELTVQQAFFIAGQALKALRDKRLYRETHATFESYVRDRFDFTKRAAYYLIDACEVVNNLKAAHSLAPSDDAGSLLKSEQFVHSNKSTILPTKESQCRPLAKLSPERQREVWRNAVERSEGKVPSARIVKEIIHQSGSDLDIKAKPKDSEMIYKSGVGIDYIVHLDKETYKLLETYQGRIGKATKNGAIRSLLDDAIAE
;
A
#
# COMPACT_ATOMS: atom_id res chain seq x y z
N MET A 1 -1.92 -37.82 19.70
CA MET A 1 -1.61 -36.73 18.76
C MET A 1 -0.16 -36.85 18.35
N ILE A 2 0.05 -37.45 17.18
CA ILE A 2 1.36 -37.61 16.57
C ILE A 2 1.95 -36.26 16.15
N SER A 3 3.28 -36.11 16.23
CA SER A 3 3.95 -34.89 15.78
C SER A 3 3.91 -34.81 14.25
N SER A 4 3.55 -33.65 13.70
CA SER A 4 3.62 -33.38 12.26
C SER A 4 5.03 -33.59 11.70
N GLU A 5 6.07 -33.43 12.52
CA GLU A 5 7.45 -33.72 12.14
C GLU A 5 7.69 -35.21 11.88
N LEU A 6 7.07 -36.08 12.66
CA LEU A 6 7.22 -37.54 12.51
C LEU A 6 6.52 -38.03 11.24
N VAL A 7 5.33 -37.50 10.95
CA VAL A 7 4.60 -37.74 9.68
C VAL A 7 5.43 -37.29 8.48
N PHE A 8 6.07 -36.12 8.59
CA PHE A 8 6.93 -35.61 7.53
C PHE A 8 8.13 -36.52 7.28
N VAL A 9 8.86 -36.93 8.33
CA VAL A 9 10.06 -37.77 8.19
C VAL A 9 9.70 -39.09 7.51
N GLN A 10 8.56 -39.67 7.87
CA GLN A 10 8.07 -40.90 7.26
C GLN A 10 7.76 -40.72 5.76
N LEU A 11 7.10 -39.62 5.38
CA LEU A 11 6.84 -39.32 3.97
C LEU A 11 8.12 -38.98 3.19
N ALA A 12 9.12 -38.37 3.84
CA ALA A 12 10.40 -38.02 3.20
C ALA A 12 11.25 -39.25 2.86
N GLN A 13 11.05 -40.37 3.56
CA GLN A 13 11.70 -41.64 3.24
C GLN A 13 11.10 -42.31 1.99
N GLN A 14 9.91 -41.88 1.56
CA GLN A 14 9.19 -42.45 0.43
C GLN A 14 9.47 -41.64 -0.85
N SER A 15 9.77 -42.34 -1.95
CA SER A 15 10.15 -41.70 -3.22
C SER A 15 8.95 -41.25 -4.07
N SER A 16 7.74 -41.68 -3.68
CA SER A 16 6.46 -41.48 -4.36
C SER A 16 5.32 -41.17 -3.36
N TYR A 17 4.09 -41.03 -3.87
CA TYR A 17 2.88 -40.90 -3.06
C TYR A 17 2.63 -42.13 -2.19
N VAL A 18 2.10 -41.86 -0.99
CA VAL A 18 1.77 -42.86 0.04
C VAL A 18 0.32 -42.66 0.44
N CYS A 19 -0.47 -43.75 0.44
CA CYS A 19 -1.86 -43.69 0.88
C CYS A 19 -1.96 -43.28 2.36
N ILE A 20 -2.91 -42.42 2.72
CA ILE A 20 -3.09 -41.98 4.12
C ILE A 20 -3.32 -43.14 5.09
N VAL A 21 -3.94 -44.24 4.64
CA VAL A 21 -4.17 -45.44 5.45
C VAL A 21 -2.85 -46.18 5.69
N GLU A 22 -2.02 -46.30 4.65
CA GLU A 22 -0.68 -46.87 4.76
C GLU A 22 0.19 -46.05 5.72
N LEU A 23 0.11 -44.72 5.62
CA LEU A 23 0.81 -43.80 6.51
C LEU A 23 0.33 -43.93 7.98
N ALA A 24 -0.98 -44.09 8.20
CA ALA A 24 -1.53 -44.33 9.53
C ALA A 24 -1.09 -45.68 10.11
N MET A 25 -1.00 -46.72 9.28
CA MET A 25 -0.49 -48.04 9.68
C MET A 25 1.00 -47.99 10.03
N MET A 26 1.83 -47.36 9.19
CA MET A 26 3.28 -47.22 9.45
C MET A 26 3.58 -46.45 10.74
N LEU A 27 2.71 -45.51 11.09
CA LEU A 27 2.87 -44.63 12.25
C LEU A 27 2.09 -45.09 13.49
N GLU A 28 1.46 -46.28 13.43
CA GLU A 28 0.66 -46.87 14.50
C GLU A 28 -0.37 -45.90 15.11
N THR A 29 -1.01 -45.09 14.25
CA THR A 29 -1.96 -44.06 14.67
C THR A 29 -3.24 -44.09 13.82
N SER A 30 -4.22 -43.26 14.18
CA SER A 30 -5.45 -43.13 13.42
C SER A 30 -5.26 -42.22 12.19
N VAL A 31 -6.01 -42.52 11.13
CA VAL A 31 -6.07 -41.68 9.91
C VAL A 31 -6.41 -40.22 10.24
N SER A 32 -7.24 -39.99 11.26
CA SER A 32 -7.62 -38.64 11.71
C SER A 32 -6.42 -37.85 12.25
N GLU A 33 -5.55 -38.50 13.03
CA GLU A 33 -4.34 -37.86 13.56
C GLU A 33 -3.31 -37.57 12.44
N VAL A 34 -3.18 -38.47 11.47
CA VAL A 34 -2.35 -38.25 10.29
C VAL A 34 -2.89 -37.09 9.46
N ARG A 35 -4.21 -37.04 9.21
CA ARG A 35 -4.84 -35.97 8.43
C ARG A 35 -4.71 -34.61 9.11
N HIS A 36 -4.79 -34.57 10.44
CA HIS A 36 -4.50 -33.36 11.21
C HIS A 36 -3.04 -32.91 11.03
N SER A 37 -2.10 -33.85 11.18
CA SER A 37 -0.67 -33.58 11.02
C SER A 37 -0.30 -33.14 9.61
N LEU A 38 -0.89 -33.74 8.57
CA LEU A 38 -0.72 -33.33 7.17
C LEU A 38 -1.23 -31.91 6.93
N LYS A 39 -2.33 -31.53 7.59
CA LYS A 39 -2.84 -30.15 7.55
C LYS A 39 -1.89 -29.16 8.23
N GLU A 40 -1.23 -29.55 9.32
CA GLU A 40 -0.18 -28.73 9.94
C GLU A 40 1.06 -28.59 9.05
N LEU A 41 1.40 -29.63 8.29
CA LEU A 41 2.50 -29.61 7.33
C LEU A 41 2.24 -28.66 6.15
N GLY A 42 0.98 -28.36 5.83
CA GLY A 42 0.61 -27.33 4.87
C GLY A 42 1.18 -27.61 3.47
N ASP A 43 1.92 -26.64 2.94
CA ASP A 43 2.55 -26.67 1.61
C ASP A 43 3.84 -27.52 1.53
N ARG A 44 4.22 -28.19 2.62
CA ARG A 44 5.38 -29.11 2.67
C ARG A 44 5.05 -30.50 2.14
N VAL A 45 3.76 -30.82 2.07
CA VAL A 45 3.23 -32.08 1.55
C VAL A 45 2.20 -31.77 0.48
N GLU A 46 2.13 -32.62 -0.52
CA GLU A 46 1.09 -32.55 -1.55
C GLU A 46 0.25 -33.81 -1.50
N GLY A 47 -1.08 -33.61 -1.47
CA GLY A 47 -2.07 -34.66 -1.58
C GLY A 47 -2.67 -34.69 -2.98
N ASN A 48 -3.03 -35.87 -3.47
CA ASN A 48 -3.82 -36.04 -4.69
C ASN A 48 -5.28 -36.42 -4.38
N ASP A 49 -6.10 -36.57 -5.42
CA ASP A 49 -7.53 -36.90 -5.29
C ASP A 49 -7.79 -38.28 -4.67
N ASN A 50 -6.77 -39.15 -4.62
CA ASN A 50 -6.85 -40.50 -4.08
C ASN A 50 -6.45 -40.57 -2.59
N ASP A 51 -6.37 -39.44 -1.89
CA ASP A 51 -5.88 -39.36 -0.50
C ASP A 51 -4.45 -39.91 -0.33
N GLU A 52 -3.62 -39.81 -1.38
CA GLU A 52 -2.21 -40.16 -1.33
C GLU A 52 -1.36 -38.90 -1.18
N TRP A 53 -0.34 -38.99 -0.34
CA TRP A 53 0.47 -37.86 0.09
C TRP A 53 1.94 -38.10 -0.17
N ARG A 54 2.67 -37.05 -0.55
CA ARG A 54 4.14 -37.08 -0.60
C ARG A 54 4.74 -35.78 -0.11
N VAL A 55 6.00 -35.85 0.27
CA VAL A 55 6.83 -34.67 0.53
C VAL A 55 7.22 -34.01 -0.81
N ILE A 56 7.12 -32.68 -0.88
CA ILE A 56 7.61 -31.92 -2.03
C ILE A 56 9.16 -31.99 -2.03
N LYS A 57 9.76 -32.45 -3.13
CA LYS A 57 11.19 -32.83 -3.21
C LYS A 57 12.19 -31.67 -3.03
N ASN A 58 11.72 -30.43 -2.88
CA ASN A 58 12.54 -29.24 -2.78
C ASN A 58 12.71 -28.74 -1.33
N ILE A 59 12.67 -29.66 -0.36
CA ILE A 59 12.68 -29.30 1.06
C ILE A 59 14.11 -29.28 1.58
N ILE A 60 14.47 -28.12 2.12
CA ILE A 60 15.77 -27.85 2.74
C ILE A 60 15.88 -28.75 3.98
N PRO A 61 16.93 -29.61 4.08
CA PRO A 61 17.09 -30.55 5.19
C PRO A 61 17.44 -29.87 6.51
N GLU A 62 18.02 -28.67 6.47
CA GLU A 62 18.37 -27.88 7.63
C GLU A 62 17.20 -26.96 8.03
N ARG A 63 16.58 -27.27 9.18
CA ARG A 63 15.26 -26.76 9.58
C ARG A 63 15.28 -25.69 10.65
N ILE A 64 16.36 -25.64 11.41
CA ILE A 64 16.51 -24.73 12.54
C ILE A 64 17.36 -23.58 12.04
N LEU A 65 16.71 -22.45 11.77
CA LEU A 65 17.44 -21.21 11.51
C LEU A 65 18.24 -20.85 12.76
N SER A 66 19.55 -20.66 12.59
CA SER A 66 20.41 -20.01 13.56
C SER A 66 19.89 -18.62 13.91
N GLU A 67 20.37 -18.05 15.02
CA GLU A 67 20.00 -16.67 15.39
C GLU A 67 20.39 -15.66 14.30
N SER A 68 21.51 -15.90 13.61
CA SER A 68 21.97 -15.08 12.48
C SER A 68 21.01 -15.17 11.30
N GLU A 69 20.57 -16.37 10.92
CA GLU A 69 19.64 -16.53 9.79
C GLU A 69 18.23 -16.00 10.11
N LYS A 70 17.80 -16.09 11.38
CA LYS A 70 16.55 -15.45 11.83
C LYS A 70 16.65 -13.94 11.69
N ALA A 71 17.75 -13.34 12.14
CA ALA A 71 17.98 -11.91 12.01
C ALA A 71 18.00 -11.47 10.53
N GLU A 72 18.71 -12.22 9.68
CA GLU A 72 18.76 -11.95 8.24
C GLU A 72 17.38 -12.08 7.58
N ARG A 73 16.61 -13.11 7.94
CA ARG A 73 15.23 -13.26 7.48
C ARG A 73 14.39 -12.04 7.88
N ASP A 74 14.47 -11.62 9.13
CA ASP A 74 13.67 -10.50 9.63
C ASP A 74 14.05 -9.18 8.91
N ASP A 75 15.33 -8.95 8.61
CA ASP A 75 15.81 -7.79 7.83
C ASP A 75 15.32 -7.82 6.37
N LEU A 76 15.35 -9.00 5.74
CA LEU A 76 14.86 -9.19 4.38
C LEU A 76 13.33 -9.01 4.32
N GLU A 77 12.59 -9.56 5.27
CA GLU A 77 11.15 -9.37 5.38
C GLU A 77 10.80 -7.90 5.57
N LEU A 78 11.54 -7.18 6.41
CA LEU A 78 11.38 -5.73 6.60
C LEU A 78 11.58 -4.97 5.29
N THR A 79 12.64 -5.31 4.54
CA THR A 79 12.94 -4.70 3.23
C THR A 79 11.78 -4.90 2.25
N VAL A 80 11.26 -6.13 2.17
CA VAL A 80 10.12 -6.47 1.29
C VAL A 80 8.86 -5.68 1.69
N GLN A 81 8.60 -5.56 2.99
CA GLN A 81 7.44 -4.81 3.49
C GLN A 81 7.58 -3.29 3.24
N GLN A 82 8.79 -2.74 3.25
CA GLN A 82 9.03 -1.32 2.98
C GLN A 82 9.14 -0.99 1.48
N ALA A 83 9.34 -1.99 0.61
CA ALA A 83 9.60 -1.77 -0.81
C ALA A 83 8.56 -0.89 -1.50
N PHE A 84 7.26 -1.11 -1.21
CA PHE A 84 6.19 -0.29 -1.82
C PHE A 84 6.26 1.18 -1.38
N PHE A 85 6.65 1.43 -0.12
CA PHE A 85 6.76 2.76 0.45
C PHE A 85 7.94 3.52 -0.16
N ILE A 86 9.11 2.88 -0.22
CA ILE A 86 10.33 3.46 -0.82
C ILE A 86 10.10 3.72 -2.32
N ALA A 87 9.51 2.76 -3.04
CA ALA A 87 9.16 2.94 -4.45
C ALA A 87 8.18 4.10 -4.64
N GLY A 88 7.16 4.21 -3.79
CA GLY A 88 6.21 5.33 -3.80
C GLY A 88 6.88 6.70 -3.58
N GLN A 89 7.80 6.80 -2.62
CA GLN A 89 8.58 8.02 -2.37
C GLN A 89 9.43 8.42 -3.59
N ALA A 90 10.13 7.45 -4.18
CA ALA A 90 10.97 7.69 -5.36
C ALA A 90 10.13 8.12 -6.57
N LEU A 91 9.02 7.43 -6.84
CA LEU A 91 8.08 7.78 -7.91
C LEU A 91 7.47 9.17 -7.71
N LYS A 92 7.12 9.53 -6.46
CA LYS A 92 6.65 10.86 -6.12
C LYS A 92 7.71 11.92 -6.41
N ALA A 93 8.95 11.70 -5.99
CA ALA A 93 10.05 12.64 -6.25
C ALA A 93 10.33 12.80 -7.75
N LEU A 94 10.33 11.71 -8.52
CA LEU A 94 10.45 11.75 -9.98
C LEU A 94 9.35 12.58 -10.64
N ARG A 95 8.10 12.40 -10.20
CA ARG A 95 6.92 13.12 -10.70
C ARG A 95 6.98 14.60 -10.35
N ASP A 96 7.11 14.91 -9.06
CA ASP A 96 6.96 16.27 -8.52
C ASP A 96 8.11 17.18 -8.99
N LYS A 97 9.34 16.65 -9.09
CA LYS A 97 10.51 17.39 -9.62
C LYS A 97 10.61 17.33 -11.15
N ARG A 98 9.72 16.61 -11.83
CA ARG A 98 9.71 16.40 -13.29
C ARG A 98 11.06 15.91 -13.84
N LEU A 99 11.70 14.96 -13.15
CA LEU A 99 13.02 14.43 -13.54
C LEU A 99 12.98 13.56 -14.81
N TYR A 100 11.79 13.28 -15.32
CA TYR A 100 11.57 12.56 -16.59
C TYR A 100 11.66 13.46 -17.84
N ARG A 101 11.63 14.79 -17.67
CA ARG A 101 11.45 15.78 -18.75
C ARG A 101 12.50 15.77 -19.87
N GLU A 102 13.67 15.18 -19.61
CA GLU A 102 14.75 15.09 -20.60
C GLU A 102 14.42 14.06 -21.70
N THR A 103 13.76 12.96 -21.34
CA THR A 103 13.52 11.83 -22.24
C THR A 103 12.04 11.64 -22.58
N HIS A 104 11.14 12.07 -21.70
CA HIS A 104 9.70 11.80 -21.82
C HIS A 104 8.88 13.07 -21.59
N ALA A 105 7.81 13.24 -22.35
CA ALA A 105 6.91 14.38 -22.22
C ALA A 105 6.02 14.30 -20.96
N THR A 106 5.67 13.09 -20.52
CA THR A 106 4.79 12.85 -19.37
C THR A 106 5.37 11.83 -18.40
N PHE A 107 5.05 11.99 -17.12
CA PHE A 107 5.46 11.04 -16.08
C PHE A 107 4.98 9.63 -16.39
N GLU A 108 3.77 9.50 -16.95
CA GLU A 108 3.15 8.21 -17.28
C GLU A 108 3.87 7.47 -18.41
N SER A 109 4.35 8.20 -19.42
CA SER A 109 5.18 7.58 -20.46
C SER A 109 6.50 7.09 -19.87
N TYR A 110 7.14 7.90 -19.03
CA TYR A 110 8.39 7.54 -18.37
C TYR A 110 8.27 6.27 -17.51
N VAL A 111 7.26 6.18 -16.64
CA VAL A 111 7.11 5.00 -15.76
C VAL A 111 6.70 3.75 -16.52
N ARG A 112 5.98 3.88 -17.63
CA ARG A 112 5.66 2.77 -18.51
C ARG A 112 6.93 2.24 -19.17
N ASP A 113 7.70 3.12 -19.80
CA ASP A 113 8.82 2.69 -20.64
C ASP A 113 10.04 2.27 -19.79
N ARG A 114 10.25 2.85 -18.60
CA ARG A 114 11.41 2.54 -17.73
C ARG A 114 11.18 1.43 -16.71
N PHE A 115 9.94 1.26 -16.22
CA PHE A 115 9.64 0.35 -15.12
C PHE A 115 8.52 -0.65 -15.43
N ASP A 116 7.96 -0.62 -16.65
CA ASP A 116 6.79 -1.41 -17.04
C ASP A 116 5.58 -1.21 -16.11
N PHE A 117 5.47 0.00 -15.54
CA PHE A 117 4.37 0.34 -14.66
C PHE A 117 3.22 0.97 -15.44
N THR A 118 2.01 0.48 -15.18
CA THR A 118 0.81 1.21 -15.58
C THR A 118 0.73 2.53 -14.80
N LYS A 119 0.12 3.57 -15.40
CA LYS A 119 -0.22 4.84 -14.71
C LYS A 119 -0.83 4.55 -13.33
N ARG A 120 -1.83 3.67 -13.30
CA ARG A 120 -2.57 3.33 -12.09
C ARG A 120 -1.66 2.72 -11.01
N ALA A 121 -0.76 1.80 -11.36
CA ALA A 121 0.18 1.19 -10.42
C ALA A 121 1.14 2.23 -9.82
N ALA A 122 1.70 3.11 -10.65
CA ALA A 122 2.60 4.15 -10.16
C ALA A 122 1.92 5.11 -9.17
N TYR A 123 0.70 5.59 -9.50
CA TYR A 123 -0.05 6.46 -8.59
C TYR A 123 -0.49 5.75 -7.31
N TYR A 124 -0.80 4.46 -7.37
CA TYR A 124 -1.11 3.67 -6.17
C TYR A 124 0.05 3.56 -5.19
N LEU A 125 1.29 3.39 -5.68
CA LEU A 125 2.47 3.42 -4.82
C LEU A 125 2.69 4.81 -4.21
N ILE A 126 2.49 5.88 -4.99
CA ILE A 126 2.58 7.26 -4.50
C ILE A 126 1.52 7.52 -3.42
N ASP A 127 0.25 7.23 -3.70
CA ASP A 127 -0.85 7.42 -2.75
C ASP A 127 -0.62 6.62 -1.46
N ALA A 128 -0.12 5.38 -1.58
CA ALA A 128 0.18 4.55 -0.43
C ALA A 128 1.30 5.15 0.45
N CYS A 129 2.36 5.70 -0.15
CA CYS A 129 3.41 6.33 0.64
C CYS A 129 2.93 7.59 1.37
N GLU A 130 1.99 8.35 0.78
CA GLU A 130 1.38 9.51 1.44
C GLU A 130 0.53 9.11 2.63
N VAL A 131 -0.27 8.04 2.50
CA VAL A 131 -1.03 7.48 3.61
C VAL A 131 -0.09 7.05 4.74
N VAL A 132 0.98 6.31 4.43
CA VAL A 132 1.97 5.88 5.44
C VAL A 132 2.61 7.08 6.13
N ASN A 133 3.01 8.12 5.39
CA ASN A 133 3.58 9.34 5.97
C ASN A 133 2.60 10.05 6.91
N ASN A 134 1.32 10.13 6.52
CA ASN A 134 0.28 10.71 7.36
C ASN A 134 0.06 9.91 8.66
N LEU A 135 0.08 8.57 8.58
CA LEU A 135 0.02 7.71 9.76
C LEU A 135 1.25 7.91 10.65
N LYS A 136 2.46 7.98 10.08
CA LYS A 136 3.71 8.26 10.82
C LYS A 136 3.68 9.60 11.55
N ALA A 137 3.26 10.67 10.87
CA ALA A 137 3.23 12.02 11.42
C ALA A 137 2.33 12.13 12.68
N ALA A 138 1.23 11.36 12.71
CA ALA A 138 0.34 11.30 13.86
C ALA A 138 1.01 10.79 15.15
N HIS A 139 1.94 9.85 15.00
CA HIS A 139 2.65 9.25 16.12
C HIS A 139 3.74 10.17 16.67
N SER A 140 4.36 10.99 15.83
CA SER A 140 5.38 11.96 16.25
C SER A 140 4.82 13.15 17.06
N LEU A 141 3.49 13.32 17.11
CA LEU A 141 2.81 14.41 17.81
C LEU A 141 2.13 13.96 19.12
N ALA A 142 2.21 12.69 19.49
CA ALA A 142 1.75 12.24 20.79
C ALA A 142 2.72 12.79 21.87
N PRO A 143 2.23 13.50 22.91
CA PRO A 143 3.08 13.86 24.04
C PRO A 143 3.46 12.56 24.76
N SER A 144 4.72 12.15 24.64
CA SER A 144 5.30 11.17 25.55
C SER A 144 6.00 11.95 26.66
N ASP A 145 5.52 11.84 27.90
CA ASP A 145 6.11 12.39 29.12
C ASP A 145 7.47 11.75 29.50
N ASP A 146 8.20 11.17 28.55
CA ASP A 146 9.49 10.52 28.79
C ASP A 146 10.53 11.00 27.77
N ALA A 147 11.24 12.06 28.17
CA ALA A 147 12.22 12.80 27.37
C ALA A 147 13.56 12.06 27.18
N GLY A 148 13.52 10.75 26.90
CA GLY A 148 14.67 9.88 27.08
C GLY A 148 14.84 8.76 26.06
N SER A 149 14.46 8.92 24.79
CA SER A 149 14.88 7.97 23.75
C SER A 149 14.88 8.58 22.34
N LEU A 150 15.71 9.60 22.14
CA LEU A 150 16.13 10.01 20.80
C LEU A 150 17.20 9.01 20.34
N LEU A 151 16.93 8.34 19.22
CA LEU A 151 17.78 7.35 18.51
C LEU A 151 17.51 5.87 18.88
N LYS A 152 16.51 5.28 18.21
CA LYS A 152 16.28 3.86 17.83
C LYS A 152 14.76 3.65 17.87
N SER A 153 14.02 3.59 16.78
CA SER A 153 14.08 2.52 15.78
C SER A 153 12.92 2.75 14.81
N GLU A 154 13.20 3.06 13.55
CA GLU A 154 12.19 3.14 12.49
C GLU A 154 11.84 1.73 11.97
N GLN A 155 11.45 0.84 12.88
CA GLN A 155 11.08 -0.53 12.51
C GLN A 155 9.60 -0.58 12.16
N PHE A 156 9.29 -1.10 10.97
CA PHE A 156 7.93 -1.20 10.48
C PHE A 156 7.12 -2.32 11.13
N VAL A 157 7.70 -3.16 12.01
CA VAL A 157 6.89 -4.13 12.77
C VAL A 157 7.51 -4.71 14.06
N HIS A 158 6.62 -4.82 15.07
CA HIS A 158 6.49 -5.90 16.07
C HIS A 158 7.35 -6.00 17.34
N SER A 159 7.67 -4.93 18.08
CA SER A 159 7.96 -5.20 19.51
C SER A 159 7.56 -4.19 20.57
N ASN A 160 6.99 -3.05 20.23
CA ASN A 160 6.39 -2.20 21.26
C ASN A 160 5.08 -1.60 20.74
N LYS A 161 4.07 -1.69 21.60
CA LYS A 161 2.62 -1.51 21.43
C LYS A 161 2.14 -0.19 20.77
N SER A 162 3.00 0.60 20.13
CA SER A 162 2.70 2.00 19.84
C SER A 162 2.57 2.41 18.38
N THR A 163 2.95 1.61 17.36
CA THR A 163 2.73 2.04 15.96
C THR A 163 2.74 0.89 14.94
N ILE A 164 1.56 0.37 14.58
CA ILE A 164 1.42 -0.60 13.47
C ILE A 164 1.21 0.16 12.18
N LEU A 165 2.16 0.05 11.24
CA LEU A 165 2.08 0.70 9.93
C LEU A 165 1.60 -0.26 8.84
N PRO A 166 1.05 0.25 7.73
CA PRO A 166 0.74 -0.57 6.56
C PRO A 166 2.01 -1.25 6.01
N THR A 167 1.90 -2.54 5.73
CA THR A 167 2.97 -3.36 5.13
C THR A 167 2.76 -3.63 3.64
N LYS A 168 1.59 -3.23 3.10
CA LYS A 168 1.23 -3.44 1.68
C LYS A 168 0.50 -2.23 1.13
N GLU A 169 0.77 -1.87 -0.13
CA GLU A 169 0.06 -0.82 -0.88
C GLU A 169 -1.46 -1.01 -0.85
N SER A 170 -1.93 -2.25 -0.98
CA SER A 170 -3.36 -2.57 -1.03
C SER A 170 -4.14 -2.18 0.24
N GLN A 171 -3.48 -2.08 1.39
CA GLN A 171 -4.07 -1.61 2.64
C GLN A 171 -4.28 -0.08 2.62
N CYS A 172 -3.40 0.65 1.95
CA CYS A 172 -3.46 2.10 1.85
C CYS A 172 -4.45 2.58 0.78
N ARG A 173 -4.65 1.79 -0.28
CA ARG A 173 -5.50 2.18 -1.43
C ARG A 173 -6.94 2.62 -1.04
N PRO A 174 -7.64 1.95 -0.11
CA PRO A 174 -8.95 2.43 0.37
C PRO A 174 -8.85 3.74 1.16
N LEU A 175 -7.78 3.90 1.95
CA LEU A 175 -7.53 5.07 2.80
C LEU A 175 -7.15 6.30 1.99
N ALA A 176 -6.45 6.14 0.87
CA ALA A 176 -5.97 7.25 0.04
C ALA A 176 -7.08 8.23 -0.40
N LYS A 177 -8.33 7.76 -0.49
CA LYS A 177 -9.49 8.57 -0.86
C LYS A 177 -10.03 9.46 0.27
N LEU A 178 -9.66 9.19 1.50
CA LEU A 178 -10.17 9.86 2.69
C LEU A 178 -9.30 11.08 3.07
N SER A 179 -9.86 11.97 3.88
CA SER A 179 -9.08 13.05 4.51
C SER A 179 -7.97 12.49 5.41
N PRO A 180 -6.86 13.22 5.61
CA PRO A 180 -5.76 12.78 6.47
C PRO A 180 -6.21 12.36 7.88
N GLU A 181 -7.20 13.06 8.44
CA GLU A 181 -7.78 12.78 9.76
C GLU A 181 -8.50 11.43 9.77
N ARG A 182 -9.38 11.21 8.78
CA ARG A 182 -10.14 9.96 8.64
C ARG A 182 -9.24 8.77 8.34
N GLN A 183 -8.15 8.97 7.59
CA GLN A 183 -7.15 7.91 7.36
C GLN A 183 -6.59 7.38 8.68
N ARG A 184 -6.24 8.28 9.62
CA ARG A 184 -5.70 7.92 10.94
C ARG A 184 -6.74 7.19 11.80
N GLU A 185 -7.96 7.69 11.81
CA GLU A 185 -9.08 7.10 12.55
C GLU A 185 -9.40 5.68 12.04
N VAL A 186 -9.65 5.53 10.74
CA VAL A 186 -9.99 4.24 10.12
C VAL A 186 -8.87 3.23 10.34
N TRP A 187 -7.61 3.65 10.19
CA TRP A 187 -6.48 2.75 10.41
C TRP A 187 -6.38 2.29 11.87
N ARG A 188 -6.57 3.20 12.83
CA ARG A 188 -6.59 2.85 14.26
C ARG A 188 -7.69 1.83 14.56
N ASN A 189 -8.90 2.06 14.07
CA ASN A 189 -10.03 1.14 14.25
C ASN A 189 -9.74 -0.23 13.59
N ALA A 190 -9.04 -0.25 12.45
CA ALA A 190 -8.66 -1.48 11.77
C ALA A 190 -7.64 -2.30 12.56
N VAL A 191 -6.67 -1.63 13.17
CA VAL A 191 -5.67 -2.25 14.05
C VAL A 191 -6.34 -2.80 15.31
N GLU A 192 -7.24 -2.04 15.93
CA GLU A 192 -7.98 -2.48 17.13
C GLU A 192 -8.83 -3.71 16.83
N ARG A 193 -9.55 -3.71 15.70
CA ARG A 193 -10.35 -4.87 15.26
C ARG A 193 -9.51 -6.09 14.88
N SER A 194 -8.22 -5.89 14.60
CA SER A 194 -7.27 -6.97 14.29
C SER A 194 -6.46 -7.40 15.53
N GLU A 195 -6.89 -7.03 16.74
CA GLU A 195 -6.23 -7.36 18.02
C GLU A 195 -4.76 -6.91 18.06
N GLY A 196 -4.44 -5.76 17.45
CA GLY A 196 -3.06 -5.27 17.38
C GLY A 196 -2.19 -6.01 16.36
N LYS A 197 -2.77 -6.73 15.41
CA LYS A 197 -2.07 -7.25 14.22
C LYS A 197 -2.23 -6.30 13.05
N VAL A 198 -1.37 -6.45 12.04
CA VAL A 198 -1.48 -5.68 10.79
C VAL A 198 -2.81 -6.02 10.10
N PRO A 199 -3.73 -5.05 9.90
CA PRO A 199 -5.04 -5.32 9.33
C PRO A 199 -4.95 -5.69 7.84
N SER A 200 -5.81 -6.61 7.41
CA SER A 200 -5.95 -6.92 5.98
C SER A 200 -6.65 -5.76 5.25
N ALA A 201 -6.35 -5.58 3.95
CA ALA A 201 -7.03 -4.60 3.09
C ALA A 201 -8.56 -4.77 3.08
N ARG A 202 -9.06 -5.98 3.32
CA ARG A 202 -10.50 -6.25 3.45
C ARG A 202 -11.08 -5.62 4.72
N ILE A 203 -10.42 -5.79 5.87
CA ILE A 203 -10.85 -5.22 7.16
C ILE A 203 -10.88 -3.69 7.06
N VAL A 204 -9.83 -3.10 6.47
CA VAL A 204 -9.76 -1.65 6.25
C VAL A 204 -10.95 -1.17 5.40
N LYS A 205 -11.27 -1.88 4.31
CA LYS A 205 -12.46 -1.55 3.50
C LYS A 205 -13.74 -1.67 4.30
N GLU A 206 -13.94 -2.76 5.04
CA GLU A 206 -15.16 -2.99 5.83
C GLU A 206 -15.39 -1.86 6.84
N ILE A 207 -14.33 -1.41 7.52
CA ILE A 207 -14.42 -0.28 8.47
C ILE A 207 -14.78 1.02 7.76
N ILE A 208 -14.21 1.30 6.57
CA ILE A 208 -14.60 2.49 5.79
C ILE A 208 -16.10 2.46 5.44
N HIS A 209 -16.63 1.29 5.04
CA HIS A 209 -18.05 1.16 4.72
C HIS A 209 -18.94 1.30 5.97
N GLN A 210 -18.47 0.84 7.14
CA GLN A 210 -19.18 0.98 8.41
C GLN A 210 -19.14 2.42 8.95
N SER A 211 -18.04 3.14 8.72
CA SER A 211 -17.81 4.50 9.23
C SER A 211 -18.32 5.62 8.31
N GLY A 212 -18.86 5.33 7.12
CA GLY A 212 -19.27 6.39 6.19
C GLY A 212 -20.36 6.04 5.18
N SER A 213 -21.57 6.58 5.42
CA SER A 213 -22.53 7.00 4.38
C SER A 213 -22.35 8.48 3.97
N ASP A 214 -21.45 9.24 4.60
CA ASP A 214 -21.13 10.62 4.21
C ASP A 214 -19.72 10.70 3.61
N LEU A 215 -19.69 10.99 2.32
CA LEU A 215 -18.49 10.99 1.49
C LEU A 215 -17.65 12.26 1.70
N ASP A 216 -16.87 12.32 2.78
CA ASP A 216 -15.69 13.19 2.88
C ASP A 216 -14.54 12.62 2.02
N ILE A 217 -14.79 12.54 0.72
CA ILE A 217 -13.78 12.23 -0.28
C ILE A 217 -12.86 13.44 -0.35
N LYS A 218 -11.55 13.23 -0.24
CA LYS A 218 -10.56 14.25 -0.63
C LYS A 218 -10.98 14.77 -2.00
N ALA A 219 -11.38 16.04 -2.10
CA ALA A 219 -11.35 16.73 -3.37
C ALA A 219 -9.93 16.52 -3.88
N LYS A 220 -9.77 15.68 -4.92
CA LYS A 220 -8.48 15.47 -5.56
C LYS A 220 -7.93 16.88 -5.76
N PRO A 221 -6.71 17.22 -5.31
CA PRO A 221 -6.03 18.35 -5.91
C PRO A 221 -6.09 18.01 -7.39
N LYS A 222 -6.96 18.68 -8.15
CA LYS A 222 -6.96 18.51 -9.60
C LYS A 222 -5.54 18.84 -9.93
N ASP A 223 -4.83 17.85 -10.47
CA ASP A 223 -3.45 17.99 -10.90
C ASP A 223 -3.35 19.39 -11.50
N SER A 224 -2.34 20.14 -11.07
CA SER A 224 -1.90 21.32 -11.81
C SER A 224 -1.44 20.81 -13.18
N GLU A 225 -2.41 20.41 -14.00
CA GLU A 225 -2.28 19.78 -15.30
C GLU A 225 -1.86 20.93 -16.20
N MET A 226 -0.56 21.14 -16.29
CA MET A 226 0.01 21.82 -17.44
C MET A 226 -0.24 20.89 -18.63
N ILE A 227 -1.35 21.12 -19.33
CA ILE A 227 -1.63 20.45 -20.60
C ILE A 227 -0.69 21.07 -21.63
N TYR A 228 0.51 20.51 -21.79
CA TYR A 228 1.41 20.91 -22.86
C TYR A 228 0.89 20.32 -24.18
N LYS A 229 0.19 21.14 -24.98
CA LYS A 229 -0.05 20.83 -26.40
C LYS A 229 1.11 21.41 -27.20
N SER A 230 1.86 20.54 -27.86
CA SER A 230 2.90 20.96 -28.80
C SER A 230 2.27 21.86 -29.88
N GLY A 231 2.64 23.15 -29.90
CA GLY A 231 2.38 24.06 -31.02
C GLY A 231 1.32 25.16 -30.83
N VAL A 232 0.55 25.23 -29.73
CA VAL A 232 -0.45 26.30 -29.53
C VAL A 232 -0.58 26.67 -28.06
N GLY A 233 0.00 27.81 -27.65
CA GLY A 233 -0.29 28.52 -26.40
C GLY A 233 -0.05 27.75 -25.10
N ILE A 234 -0.05 28.47 -23.98
CA ILE A 234 -0.10 27.85 -22.64
C ILE A 234 -1.50 28.12 -22.11
N ASP A 235 -2.32 27.07 -21.99
CA ASP A 235 -3.65 27.17 -21.38
C ASP A 235 -3.53 26.93 -19.86
N TYR A 236 -3.94 27.91 -19.05
CA TYR A 236 -4.02 27.80 -17.59
C TYR A 236 -5.47 27.59 -17.15
N ILE A 237 -5.70 26.70 -16.19
CA ILE A 237 -6.99 26.55 -15.51
C ILE A 237 -6.88 27.24 -14.15
N VAL A 238 -7.57 28.38 -14.00
CA VAL A 238 -7.61 29.15 -12.74
C VAL A 238 -8.88 28.77 -11.98
N HIS A 239 -8.72 28.41 -10.71
CA HIS A 239 -9.83 28.19 -9.80
C HIS A 239 -10.14 29.48 -9.06
N LEU A 240 -11.35 30.01 -9.27
CA LEU A 240 -11.88 31.17 -8.56
C LEU A 240 -12.87 30.68 -7.51
N ASP A 241 -12.90 31.34 -6.34
CA ASP A 241 -14.01 31.13 -5.41
C ASP A 241 -15.33 31.64 -6.02
N LYS A 242 -16.44 31.24 -5.40
CA LYS A 242 -17.78 31.50 -5.95
C LYS A 242 -18.11 33.00 -6.00
N GLU A 243 -17.56 33.80 -5.09
CA GLU A 243 -17.79 35.24 -5.06
C GLU A 243 -16.98 35.93 -6.16
N THR A 244 -15.70 35.61 -6.28
CA THR A 244 -14.83 36.12 -7.36
C THR A 244 -15.34 35.73 -8.74
N TYR A 245 -15.86 34.51 -8.91
CA TYR A 245 -16.47 34.10 -10.18
C TYR A 245 -17.68 34.97 -10.55
N LYS A 246 -18.57 35.27 -9.59
CA LYS A 246 -19.73 36.14 -9.82
C LYS A 246 -19.32 37.58 -10.12
N LEU A 247 -18.28 38.08 -9.45
CA LEU A 247 -17.71 39.39 -9.75
C LEU A 247 -17.18 39.45 -11.17
N LEU A 248 -16.45 38.42 -11.61
CA LEU A 248 -15.93 38.33 -12.97
C LEU A 248 -17.06 38.25 -14.02
N GLU A 249 -18.13 37.50 -13.74
CA GLU A 249 -19.29 37.38 -14.64
C GLU A 249 -20.04 38.71 -14.77
N THR A 250 -20.19 39.45 -13.66
CA THR A 250 -20.76 40.80 -13.66
C THR A 250 -19.88 41.77 -14.43
N TYR A 251 -18.56 41.72 -14.21
CA TYR A 251 -17.60 42.55 -14.91
C TYR A 251 -17.59 42.27 -16.42
N GLN A 252 -17.58 40.99 -16.84
CA GLN A 252 -17.68 40.58 -18.23
C GLN A 252 -18.91 41.20 -18.91
N GLY A 253 -20.07 41.18 -18.24
CA GLY A 253 -21.29 41.81 -18.73
C GLY A 253 -21.17 43.32 -18.91
N ARG A 254 -20.47 44.01 -18.00
CA ARG A 254 -20.25 45.47 -18.07
C ARG A 254 -19.37 45.89 -19.25
N ILE A 255 -18.31 45.13 -19.53
CA ILE A 255 -17.35 45.44 -20.61
C ILE A 255 -17.72 44.82 -21.97
N GLY A 256 -18.77 43.99 -22.02
CA GLY A 256 -19.29 43.41 -23.26
C GLY A 256 -18.37 42.38 -23.94
N LYS A 257 -17.45 41.74 -23.21
CA LYS A 257 -16.53 40.74 -23.79
C LYS A 257 -17.23 39.39 -23.99
N ALA A 258 -17.00 38.78 -25.14
CA ALA A 258 -17.58 37.49 -25.51
C ALA A 258 -17.10 36.31 -24.64
N THR A 259 -15.92 36.41 -24.03
CA THR A 259 -15.33 35.34 -23.21
C THR A 259 -14.85 35.87 -21.86
N LYS A 260 -14.93 35.01 -20.83
CA LYS A 260 -14.36 35.28 -19.49
C LYS A 260 -12.85 35.55 -19.57
N ASN A 261 -12.13 34.83 -20.43
CA ASN A 261 -10.70 35.07 -20.67
C ASN A 261 -10.43 36.47 -21.25
N GLY A 262 -11.29 36.96 -22.16
CA GLY A 262 -11.20 38.33 -22.68
C GLY A 262 -11.45 39.39 -21.60
N ALA A 263 -12.30 39.09 -20.62
CA ALA A 263 -12.53 39.96 -19.47
C ALA A 263 -11.36 39.98 -18.49
N ILE A 264 -10.80 38.81 -18.16
CA ILE A 264 -9.58 38.71 -17.34
C ILE A 264 -8.43 39.46 -18.00
N ARG A 265 -8.26 39.33 -19.32
CA ARG A 265 -7.21 40.05 -20.04
C ARG A 265 -7.35 41.57 -19.91
N SER A 266 -8.56 42.11 -20.03
CA SER A 266 -8.82 43.54 -19.83
C SER A 266 -8.45 43.98 -18.41
N LEU A 267 -8.84 43.21 -17.39
CA LEU A 267 -8.47 43.51 -15.99
C LEU A 267 -6.96 43.53 -15.76
N LEU A 268 -6.24 42.59 -16.37
CA LEU A 268 -4.79 42.51 -16.24
C LEU A 268 -4.08 43.62 -17.02
N ASP A 269 -4.55 43.94 -18.23
CA ASP A 269 -4.01 45.05 -19.03
C ASP A 269 -4.23 46.39 -18.29
N ASP A 270 -5.40 46.59 -17.67
CA ASP A 270 -5.70 47.76 -16.85
C ASP A 270 -4.81 47.83 -15.59
N ALA A 271 -4.58 46.70 -14.91
CA ALA A 271 -3.73 46.62 -13.72
C ALA A 271 -2.22 46.76 -13.99
N ILE A 272 -1.78 46.54 -15.23
CA ILE A 272 -0.39 46.75 -15.67
C ILE A 272 -0.18 48.20 -16.16
N ALA A 273 -1.27 48.90 -16.52
CA ALA A 273 -1.24 50.28 -16.98
C ALA A 273 -1.26 51.33 -15.84
N GLU A 274 -1.59 50.91 -14.60
CA GLU A 274 -1.44 51.69 -13.36
C GLU A 274 -0.05 51.53 -12.73
#